data_AF-A0A9E3JZ25-F1
#
_entry.id   AF-A0A9E3JZ25-F1
#
_cell.length_a   1.000
_cell.length_b   1.000
_cell.length_c   1.000
_cell.angle_alpha   90.00
_cell.angle_beta   90.00
_cell.angle_gamma   90.00
#
_symmetry.space_group_name_H-M   'P 1'
#
loop_
_entity.id
_entity.type
_entity.pdbx_description
1 polymer ?
#
loop_
_entity_poly.entity_id
_entity_poly.type
_entity_poly.pdbx_seq_one_letter_code
_entity_poly.pdbx_strand_id
1 'polypeptide(L)' 'MTQLKIAVAGADGRMGRMLVEAIAQAPDMVLAGALSVPGS' A
#
# COMPACT_ATOMS: atom_id res chain seq x y z
N MET A 1 -2.80 1.18 -20.83
CA MET A 1 -2.86 0.07 -19.86
C MET A 1 -3.56 0.58 -18.62
N THR A 2 -4.44 -0.20 -18.00
CA THR A 2 -5.15 0.21 -16.76
C THR A 2 -4.33 -0.28 -15.57
N GLN A 3 -4.03 0.61 -14.61
CA GLN A 3 -3.31 0.23 -13.38
C GLN A 3 -4.24 -0.39 -12.35
N LEU A 4 -3.74 -1.38 -11.62
CA LEU A 4 -4.44 -2.01 -10.50
C LEU A 4 -4.37 -1.12 -9.26
N LYS A 5 -5.53 -0.82 -8.66
CA LYS A 5 -5.65 0.03 -7.47
C LYS A 5 -5.57 -0.82 -6.21
N ILE A 6 -4.57 -0.57 -5.37
CA ILE A 6 -4.32 -1.35 -4.15
C ILE A 6 -4.56 -0.50 -2.91
N ALA A 7 -5.21 -1.07 -1.89
CA ALA A 7 -5.29 -0.49 -0.55
C ALA A 7 -4.53 -1.38 0.45
N VAL A 8 -3.77 -0.77 1.36
CA VAL A 8 -3.00 -1.46 2.40
C VAL A 8 -3.56 -1.10 3.77
N ALA A 9 -4.02 -2.09 4.53
CA ALA A 9 -4.38 -1.94 5.93
C ALA A 9 -3.18 -2.29 6.82
N GLY A 10 -2.97 -1.55 7.91
CA GLY A 10 -1.78 -1.63 8.75
C GLY A 10 -0.52 -1.06 8.07
N ALA A 11 -0.69 -0.01 7.26
CA ALA A 11 0.37 0.58 6.44
C ALA A 11 1.52 1.19 7.26
N ASP A 12 1.26 1.50 8.52
CA ASP A 12 2.20 1.98 9.54
C ASP A 12 3.15 0.89 10.07
N GLY A 13 2.75 -0.38 10.01
CA GLY A 13 3.55 -1.52 10.43
C GLY A 13 4.70 -1.87 9.47
N ARG A 14 5.67 -2.68 9.93
CA ARG A 14 6.85 -3.06 9.12
C ARG A 14 6.48 -3.69 7.77
N MET A 15 5.54 -4.63 7.78
CA MET A 15 5.06 -5.27 6.56
C MET A 15 4.27 -4.29 5.68
N GLY A 16 3.42 -3.45 6.28
CA GLY A 16 2.64 -2.45 5.56
C GLY A 16 3.51 -1.48 4.76
N ARG A 17 4.58 -0.97 5.38
CA ARG A 17 5.57 -0.11 4.71
C ARG A 17 6.25 -0.83 3.54
N MET A 18 6.68 -2.07 3.73
CA MET A 18 7.25 -2.87 2.64
C MET A 18 6.28 -3.09 1.48
N LEU A 19 4.99 -3.34 1.76
CA LEU A 19 3.98 -3.49 0.72
C LEU A 19 3.77 -2.17 -0.04
N VAL A 20 3.75 -1.04 0.66
CA VAL A 20 3.68 0.29 0.03
C VAL A 20 4.87 0.52 -0.91
N GLU A 21 6.08 0.19 -0.47
CA GLU A 21 7.28 0.27 -1.31
C GLU A 21 7.19 -0.64 -2.53
N ALA A 22 6.73 -1.89 -2.36
CA ALA A 22 6.58 -2.84 -3.46
C ALA A 22 5.57 -2.35 -4.50
N ILE A 23 4.43 -1.79 -4.05
CA ILE A 23 3.43 -1.20 -4.94
C ILE A 23 4.03 -0.02 -5.73
N ALA A 24 4.86 0.80 -5.09
CA ALA A 24 5.52 1.93 -5.76
C ALA A 24 6.54 1.51 -6.82
N GLN A 25 7.11 0.31 -6.71
CA GLN A 25 8.04 -0.25 -7.71
C GLN A 25 7.35 -1.04 -8.82
N ALA A 26 6.05 -1.31 -8.71
CA ALA A 26 5.28 -2.07 -9.69
C ALA A 26 4.65 -1.13 -10.73
N PRO A 27 5.01 -1.20 -12.03
CA PRO A 27 4.54 -0.26 -13.04
C PRO A 27 3.05 -0.41 -13.37
N ASP A 28 2.47 -1.57 -13.10
CA ASP A 28 1.08 -1.92 -13.34
C ASP A 28 0.17 -1.66 -12.13
N MET A 29 0.69 -1.09 -11.05
CA MET A 29 -0.04 -0.85 -9.80
C MET A 29 -0.02 0.61 -9.38
N VAL A 30 -0.99 0.97 -8.55
CA VAL A 30 -1.05 2.27 -7.87
C VAL A 30 -1.61 2.10 -6.47
N LEU A 31 -0.99 2.77 -5.49
CA LEU A 31 -1.52 2.83 -4.13
C LEU A 31 -2.73 3.76 -4.10
N ALA A 32 -3.90 3.19 -3.87
CA ALA A 32 -5.17 3.91 -3.76
C ALA A 32 -5.56 4.22 -2.30
N GLY A 33 -4.96 3.56 -1.31
CA GLY A 33 -5.19 3.85 0.10
C GLY A 33 -4.19 3.19 1.04
N ALA A 34 -3.83 3.89 2.10
CA ALA A 34 -3.02 3.38 3.21
C ALA A 34 -3.76 3.69 4.51
N LEU A 35 -4.13 2.64 5.24
CA LEU A 35 -5.00 2.72 6.41
C LEU A 35 -4.31 2.10 7.62
N SER A 36 -4.58 2.66 8.79
CA SER A 36 -4.11 2.20 10.09
C SER A 36 -5.21 2.34 11.13
N VAL A 37 -5.16 1.52 12.17
CA VAL A 37 -6.11 1.63 13.28
C VAL A 37 -5.58 2.69 14.25
N PRO A 38 -6.39 3.67 14.68
CA PRO A 38 -5.96 4.61 15.71
C PRO A 38 -5.52 3.87 16.98
N GLY A 39 -4.27 4.08 17.42
CA GLY A 39 -3.73 3.54 18.67
C GLY A 39 -3.03 2.18 18.58
N SER A 40 -2.71 1.68 17.38
CA SER A 40 -1.81 0.53 17.18
C SER A 40 -0.33 0.86 17.29
#